data_AF-A0A353NM39-F1
#
_entry.id   AF-A0A353NM39-F1
#
_cell.length_a   1.000
_cell.length_b   1.000
_cell.length_c   1.000
_cell.angle_alpha   90.00
_cell.angle_beta   90.00
_cell.angle_gamma   90.00
#
_symmetry.space_group_name_H-M   'P 1'
#
loop_
_entity.id
_entity.type
_entity.pdbx_description
1 polymer ?
#
loop_
_entity_poly.entity_id
_entity_poly.type
_entity_poly.pdbx_seq_one_letter_code
_entity_poly.pdbx_strand_id
1 'polypeptide(L)'
;LQQEILTHYPEGTSQEVIMHDGSIIHLHKAEAGLTITSRRKALDNLEEQKARGRLLTGLLYINPESKDTHEIINSTLRPLNSLGEADLCPGNAALQQINAGLR
;
A
#
# COMPACT_ATOMS: atom_id res chain seq x y z
N LEU A 1 28.99 -14.96 9.29
CA LEU A 1 27.77 -14.14 9.08
C LEU A 1 28.19 -12.69 9.27
N GLN A 2 27.87 -11.82 8.32
CA GLN A 2 28.18 -10.38 8.44
C GLN A 2 27.18 -9.73 9.42
N GLN A 3 27.61 -8.68 10.12
CA GLN A 3 26.80 -7.97 11.11
C GLN A 3 25.87 -6.95 10.44
N GLU A 4 24.69 -6.71 10.99
CA GLU A 4 23.76 -5.71 10.46
C GLU A 4 24.39 -4.30 10.45
N ILE A 5 24.19 -3.56 9.35
CA ILE A 5 24.60 -2.15 9.23
C ILE A 5 23.42 -1.27 9.62
N LEU A 6 23.56 -0.58 10.75
CA LEU A 6 22.57 0.37 11.25
C LEU A 6 23.03 1.81 10.99
N THR A 7 22.09 2.68 10.62
CA THR A 7 22.35 4.11 10.41
C THR A 7 21.17 4.95 10.87
N HIS A 8 21.45 6.12 11.46
CA HIS A 8 20.44 7.07 11.90
C HIS A 8 20.94 8.48 11.62
N TYR A 9 20.16 9.25 10.86
CA TYR A 9 20.49 10.61 10.47
C TYR A 9 19.21 11.46 10.36
N PRO A 10 19.34 12.80 10.48
CA PRO A 10 18.22 13.73 10.42
C PRO A 10 17.48 13.68 9.08
N GLU A 11 16.25 14.20 9.09
CA GLU A 11 15.45 14.38 7.87
C GLU A 11 16.08 15.43 6.95
N GLY A 12 15.95 15.25 5.64
CA GLY A 12 16.56 16.12 4.64
C GLY A 12 18.08 16.01 4.49
N THR A 13 18.76 15.17 5.29
CA THR A 13 20.21 14.97 5.15
C THR A 13 20.54 13.70 4.36
N SER A 14 21.74 13.69 3.79
CA SER A 14 22.32 12.52 3.14
C SER A 14 23.36 11.86 4.03
N GLN A 15 23.41 10.53 4.02
CA GLN A 15 24.40 9.73 4.72
C GLN A 15 25.01 8.71 3.76
N GLU A 16 26.33 8.63 3.75
CA GLU A 16 27.07 7.56 3.08
C GLU A 16 27.12 6.32 3.98
N VAL A 17 26.74 5.18 3.43
CA VAL A 17 26.76 3.88 4.11
C VAL A 17 27.68 2.96 3.32
N ILE A 18 28.74 2.49 3.99
CA ILE A 18 29.69 1.54 3.42
C ILE A 18 29.14 0.13 3.66
N MET A 19 28.91 -0.59 2.56
CA MET A 19 28.42 -1.95 2.56
C MET A 19 29.57 -2.94 2.85
N HIS A 20 29.22 -4.18 3.21
CA HIS A 20 30.25 -5.18 3.53
C HIS A 20 31.13 -5.61 2.36
N ASP A 21 30.69 -5.36 1.12
CA ASP A 21 31.46 -5.58 -0.10
C ASP A 21 32.36 -4.40 -0.48
N GLY A 22 32.34 -3.32 0.33
CA GLY A 22 33.07 -2.08 0.08
C GLY A 22 32.37 -1.09 -0.83
N SER A 23 31.17 -1.42 -1.34
CA SER A 23 30.35 -0.46 -2.09
C SER A 23 29.80 0.64 -1.16
N ILE A 24 29.48 1.80 -1.73
CA ILE A 24 28.98 2.96 -0.99
C ILE A 24 27.58 3.29 -1.48
N ILE A 25 26.62 3.34 -0.55
CA ILE A 25 25.25 3.79 -0.81
C ILE A 25 25.09 5.20 -0.22
N HIS A 26 24.64 6.15 -1.03
CA HIS A 26 24.25 7.48 -0.58
C HIS A 26 22.75 7.48 -0.29
N LEU A 27 22.37 7.47 0.98
CA LEU A 27 20.97 7.50 1.40
C LEU A 27 20.57 8.93 1.76
N HIS A 28 19.59 9.48 1.04
CA HIS A 28 19.02 10.79 1.33
C HIS A 28 17.67 10.62 2.04
N LYS A 29 17.53 11.15 3.26
CA LYS A 29 16.26 11.08 3.99
C LYS A 29 15.28 12.11 3.43
N ALA A 30 14.02 11.72 3.24
CA ALA A 30 12.99 12.67 2.85
C ALA A 30 12.86 13.79 3.90
N GLU A 31 12.45 14.98 3.44
CA GLU A 31 12.12 16.10 4.30
C GLU A 31 10.78 15.86 5.01
N ALA A 32 10.63 16.45 6.21
CA ALA A 32 9.36 16.44 6.93
C ALA A 32 8.25 17.13 6.11
N GLY A 33 7.06 16.54 6.07
CA GLY A 33 5.87 17.18 5.48
C GLY A 33 5.64 16.91 3.99
N LEU A 34 6.36 15.95 3.39
CA LEU A 34 6.09 15.53 2.01
C LEU A 34 4.63 15.04 1.87
N THR A 35 3.86 15.73 1.04
CA THR A 35 2.46 15.36 0.78
C THR A 35 2.41 14.18 -0.19
N ILE A 36 2.07 12.99 0.33
CA ILE A 36 1.97 11.73 -0.43
C ILE A 36 0.57 11.44 -0.99
N THR A 37 -0.37 12.38 -0.93
CA THR A 37 -1.76 12.17 -1.37
C THR A 37 -2.03 12.59 -2.81
N SER A 38 -1.02 13.07 -3.54
CA SER A 38 -1.17 13.48 -4.94
C SER A 38 -0.41 12.54 -5.88
N ARG A 39 -1.17 11.80 -6.71
CA ARG A 39 -0.60 10.88 -7.70
C ARG A 39 0.32 11.59 -8.69
N ARG A 40 -0.08 12.78 -9.14
CA ARG A 40 0.71 13.59 -10.07
C ARG A 40 2.05 13.98 -9.46
N LYS A 41 2.05 14.56 -8.24
CA LYS A 41 3.29 14.93 -7.54
C LYS A 41 4.21 13.72 -7.31
N ALA A 42 3.65 12.56 -7.00
CA ALA A 42 4.44 11.34 -6.83
C ALA A 42 5.18 10.93 -8.12
N LEU A 43 4.50 10.99 -9.27
CA LEU A 43 5.11 10.70 -10.57
C LEU A 43 6.13 11.75 -10.98
N ASP A 44 5.80 13.04 -10.80
CA ASP A 44 6.71 14.15 -11.11
C ASP A 44 8.00 14.03 -10.28
N ASN A 45 7.88 13.78 -8.97
CA ASN A 45 9.03 13.56 -8.09
C ASN A 45 9.84 12.33 -8.51
N LEU A 46 9.19 11.23 -8.88
CA LEU A 46 9.87 10.01 -9.32
C LEU A 46 10.74 10.28 -10.56
N GLU A 47 10.19 10.94 -11.58
CA GLU A 47 10.93 11.28 -12.79
C GLU A 47 12.02 12.33 -12.53
N GLU A 48 11.78 13.33 -11.68
CA GLU A 48 12.79 14.32 -11.29
C GLU A 48 13.98 13.67 -10.57
N GLN A 49 13.75 12.77 -9.61
CA GLN A 49 14.83 12.07 -8.93
C GLN A 49 15.58 11.14 -9.87
N LYS A 50 14.86 10.43 -10.75
CA LYS A 50 15.45 9.57 -11.78
C LYS A 50 16.35 10.34 -12.75
N ALA A 51 15.92 11.53 -13.19
CA ALA A 51 16.74 12.41 -14.03
C ALA A 51 18.04 12.87 -13.32
N ARG A 52 18.04 12.90 -11.99
CA ARG A 52 19.23 13.17 -11.15
C ARG A 52 20.04 11.93 -10.81
N GLY A 53 19.71 10.76 -11.39
CA GLY A 53 20.38 9.49 -11.10
C GLY A 53 20.07 8.93 -9.72
N ARG A 54 19.00 9.40 -9.06
CA ARG A 54 18.58 8.95 -7.73
C ARG A 54 17.35 8.07 -7.82
N LEU A 55 17.28 7.06 -6.97
CA LEU A 55 16.11 6.18 -6.85
C LEU A 55 15.27 6.61 -5.66
N LEU A 56 14.01 6.96 -5.90
CA LEU A 56 13.07 7.29 -4.84
C LEU A 56 12.56 6.00 -4.17
N THR A 57 12.58 5.96 -2.84
CA THR A 57 12.24 4.77 -2.04
C THR A 57 11.22 5.09 -0.96
N GLY A 58 10.46 4.09 -0.50
CA GLY A 58 9.48 4.22 0.57
C GLY A 58 8.05 4.42 0.06
N LEU A 59 7.22 5.15 0.83
CA LEU A 59 5.83 5.43 0.47
C LEU A 59 5.76 6.64 -0.46
N LEU A 60 5.44 6.39 -1.74
CA LEU A 60 5.42 7.44 -2.77
C LEU A 60 4.05 8.10 -2.93
N TYR A 61 2.99 7.30 -2.79
CA TYR A 61 1.62 7.75 -2.97
C TYR A 61 0.66 6.91 -2.14
N ILE A 62 -0.34 7.55 -1.54
CA ILE A 62 -1.49 6.91 -0.91
C ILE A 62 -2.77 7.66 -1.30
N ASN A 63 -3.82 6.90 -1.61
CA ASN A 63 -5.15 7.46 -1.82
C ASN A 63 -6.03 7.18 -0.59
N PRO A 64 -6.26 8.17 0.31
CA PRO A 64 -7.06 7.94 1.52
C PRO A 64 -8.54 7.69 1.22
N GLU A 65 -9.04 8.17 0.08
CA GLU A 65 -10.44 8.00 -0.34
C GLU A 65 -10.67 6.71 -1.14
N SER A 66 -9.65 5.85 -1.25
CA SER A 66 -9.80 4.58 -1.97
C SER A 66 -10.65 3.63 -1.16
N LYS A 67 -11.76 3.19 -1.74
CA LYS A 67 -12.56 2.09 -1.20
C LYS A 67 -11.79 0.79 -1.30
N ASP A 68 -11.90 -0.04 -0.28
CA ASP A 68 -11.37 -1.40 -0.34
C ASP A 68 -12.29 -2.31 -1.19
N THR A 69 -11.77 -3.48 -1.56
CA THR A 69 -12.51 -4.43 -2.40
C THR A 69 -13.82 -4.88 -1.77
N HIS A 70 -13.85 -5.07 -0.44
CA HIS A 70 -15.04 -5.53 0.27
C HIS A 70 -16.16 -4.49 0.23
N GLU A 71 -15.82 -3.20 0.35
CA GLU A 71 -16.74 -2.08 0.17
C GLU A 71 -17.27 -1.98 -1.27
N ILE A 72 -16.40 -2.18 -2.27
CA ILE A 72 -16.79 -2.07 -3.70
C ILE A 72 -17.83 -3.11 -4.07
N ILE A 73 -17.63 -4.37 -3.64
CA ILE A 73 -18.53 -5.48 -3.99
C ILE A 73 -19.67 -5.66 -2.97
N ASN A 74 -19.76 -4.77 -1.97
CA ASN A 74 -20.70 -4.87 -0.84
C ASN A 74 -20.67 -6.26 -0.17
N SER A 75 -19.48 -6.82 -0.01
CA SER A 75 -19.32 -8.11 0.67
C SER A 75 -19.37 -7.97 2.19
N THR A 76 -19.36 -9.11 2.88
CA THR A 76 -19.47 -9.16 4.34
C THR A 76 -18.19 -8.68 5.02
N LEU A 77 -18.34 -8.08 6.21
CA LEU A 77 -17.21 -7.79 7.12
C LEU A 77 -16.58 -9.07 7.72
N ARG A 78 -17.28 -10.21 7.65
CA ARG A 78 -16.76 -11.49 8.12
C ARG A 78 -15.73 -12.03 7.13
N PRO A 79 -14.66 -12.70 7.61
CA PRO A 79 -13.74 -13.42 6.75
C PRO A 79 -14.50 -14.44 5.88
N LEU A 80 -14.25 -14.46 4.57
CA LEU A 80 -14.98 -15.34 3.65
C LEU A 80 -14.78 -16.83 3.96
N ASN A 81 -13.60 -17.20 4.49
CA ASN A 81 -13.31 -18.57 4.93
C ASN A 81 -14.06 -19.00 6.21
N SER A 82 -14.72 -18.06 6.89
CA SER A 82 -15.56 -18.33 8.07
C SER A 82 -17.04 -18.47 7.72
N LEU A 83 -17.41 -18.32 6.44
CA LEU A 83 -18.79 -18.47 5.99
C LEU A 83 -19.11 -19.95 5.81
N GLY A 84 -20.17 -20.41 6.47
CA GLY A 84 -20.68 -21.78 6.35
C GLY A 84 -21.80 -21.90 5.32
N GLU A 85 -22.26 -23.13 5.09
CA GLU A 85 -23.38 -23.42 4.17
C GLU A 85 -24.63 -22.61 4.51
N ALA A 86 -24.96 -22.45 5.79
CA ALA A 86 -26.12 -21.68 6.24
C ALA A 86 -26.00 -20.16 5.95
N ASP A 87 -24.79 -19.62 5.85
CA ASP A 87 -24.56 -18.21 5.50
C ASP A 87 -24.65 -17.98 3.99
N LEU A 88 -24.25 -18.98 3.19
CA LEU A 88 -24.14 -18.88 1.73
C LEU A 88 -25.42 -19.33 1.01
N CYS A 89 -26.18 -20.24 1.61
CA CYS A 89 -27.37 -20.84 1.03
C CYS A 89 -28.62 -20.33 1.75
N PRO A 90 -29.43 -19.46 1.14
CA PRO A 90 -30.63 -18.89 1.78
C PRO A 90 -31.76 -19.95 1.98
N GLY A 91 -31.58 -21.16 1.46
CA GLY A 91 -32.55 -22.25 1.58
C GLY A 91 -33.78 -22.09 0.68
N ASN A 92 -34.59 -23.15 0.58
CA ASN A 92 -35.72 -23.19 -0.34
C ASN A 92 -36.80 -22.12 -0.02
N ALA A 93 -37.08 -21.89 1.27
CA ALA A 93 -38.09 -20.93 1.69
C ALA A 93 -37.78 -19.49 1.26
N ALA A 94 -36.54 -19.03 1.45
CA ALA A 94 -36.13 -17.70 1.03
C ALA A 94 -36.06 -17.57 -0.50
N LEU A 95 -35.62 -18.62 -1.21
CA LEU A 95 -35.63 -18.64 -2.68
C LEU A 95 -37.06 -18.51 -3.24
N GLN A 96 -38.05 -19.18 -2.62
CA GLN A 96 -39.45 -19.03 -3.02
C GLN A 96 -39.98 -17.61 -2.81
N GLN A 97 -39.62 -16.94 -1.71
CA GLN A 97 -39.98 -15.55 -1.47
C GLN A 97 -39.38 -14.60 -2.50
N ILE A 98 -38.09 -14.77 -2.83
CA ILE A 98 -37.40 -13.98 -3.87
C ILE A 98 -38.09 -14.17 -5.22
N ASN A 99 -38.38 -15.42 -5.61
CA ASN A 99 -39.05 -15.73 -6.88
C ASN A 99 -40.48 -15.18 -6.97
N ALA A 100 -41.19 -15.09 -5.84
CA ALA A 100 -42.52 -14.51 -5.80
C ALA A 100 -42.49 -12.98 -5.97
N GLY A 101 -41.45 -12.30 -5.46
CA GLY A 101 -41.28 -10.84 -5.61
C GLY A 101 -40.79 -10.37 -6.97
N LEU A 102 -40.34 -11.29 -7.84
CA LEU A 102 -39.87 -11.02 -9.20
C LEU A 102 -40.91 -11.39 -10.28
N ARG A 103 -42.11 -11.82 -9.87
CA ARG A 103 -43.27 -12.12 -10.74
C ARG A 103 -44.24 -10.95 -10.73
#